data_AF-A0A2S2P6W2-F1
#
_entry.id   AF-A0A2S2P6W2-F1
#
_cell.length_a   1.000
_cell.length_b   1.000
_cell.length_c   1.000
_cell.angle_alpha   90.00
_cell.angle_beta   90.00
_cell.angle_gamma   90.00
#
_symmetry.space_group_name_H-M   'P 1'
#
loop_
_entity.id
_entity.type
_entity.pdbx_description
1 polymer ?
#
loop_
_entity_poly.entity_id
_entity_poly.type
_entity_poly.pdbx_seq_one_letter_code
_entity_poly.pdbx_strand_id
1 'polypeptide(L)'
;MDDSWSGGISIRHKEKLSFSLKKSPFNIVLKKTFSIYRNLLNMLIRMYYFDKIQMWEIINDVTGKRKNNNFHINNILGTDGLIKNENTDISNELNNFFSNVGKNIEYDFDKNGFLKK
;
A
#
# COMPACT_ATOMS: atom_id res chain seq x y z
N MET A 1 -15.84 -4.27 13.58
CA MET A 1 -15.28 -3.06 12.93
C MET A 1 -15.24 -3.38 11.45
N ASP A 2 -16.08 -2.71 10.68
CA ASP A 2 -16.37 -3.03 9.28
C ASP A 2 -15.25 -2.52 8.37
N ASP A 3 -14.38 -3.43 7.95
CA ASP A 3 -13.48 -3.24 6.80
C ASP A 3 -14.28 -3.37 5.50
N SER A 4 -15.16 -2.40 5.24
CA SER A 4 -15.88 -2.32 3.97
C SER A 4 -14.94 -1.86 2.85
N TRP A 5 -14.29 -2.83 2.22
CA TRP A 5 -13.51 -2.70 0.99
C TRP A 5 -14.19 -1.83 -0.08
N SER A 6 -13.64 -0.64 -0.35
CA SER A 6 -14.04 0.26 -1.47
C SER A 6 -13.85 -0.38 -2.87
N GLY A 7 -13.09 -1.47 -2.96
CA GLY A 7 -12.93 -2.25 -4.20
C GLY A 7 -14.22 -2.91 -4.69
N GLY A 8 -15.11 -3.31 -3.79
CA GLY A 8 -16.37 -3.97 -4.15
C GLY A 8 -17.34 -3.05 -4.90
N ILE A 9 -17.33 -1.76 -4.60
CA ILE A 9 -18.17 -0.75 -5.27
C ILE A 9 -17.62 -0.46 -6.67
N SER A 10 -16.30 -0.32 -6.79
CA SER A 10 -15.62 0.00 -8.05
C SER A 10 -15.73 -1.14 -9.08
N ILE A 11 -15.66 -2.40 -8.64
CA ILE A 11 -15.86 -3.58 -9.50
C ILE A 11 -17.30 -3.69 -9.97
N ARG A 12 -18.28 -3.53 -9.06
CA ARG A 12 -19.70 -3.55 -9.42
C ARG A 12 -20.08 -2.45 -10.41
N HIS A 13 -19.46 -1.27 -10.30
CA HIS A 13 -19.67 -0.19 -11.27
C HIS A 13 -19.12 -0.54 -12.66
N LYS A 14 -17.94 -1.19 -12.74
CA LYS A 14 -17.38 -1.73 -14.00
C LYS A 14 -18.36 -2.70 -14.67
N GLU A 15 -18.97 -3.59 -13.88
CA GLU A 15 -19.91 -4.60 -14.36
C GLU A 15 -21.20 -3.96 -14.89
N LYS A 16 -21.75 -2.97 -14.19
CA LYS A 16 -22.91 -2.21 -14.66
C LYS A 16 -22.63 -1.53 -15.99
N LEU A 17 -21.49 -0.85 -16.13
CA LEU A 17 -21.09 -0.21 -17.40
C LEU A 17 -20.90 -1.24 -18.53
N SER A 18 -20.29 -2.39 -18.24
CA SER A 18 -20.13 -3.50 -19.19
C SER A 18 -21.49 -4.03 -19.67
N PHE A 19 -22.44 -4.19 -18.75
CA PHE A 19 -23.78 -4.65 -19.07
C PHE A 19 -24.56 -3.64 -19.91
N SER A 20 -24.48 -2.36 -19.56
CA SER A 20 -25.06 -1.29 -20.36
C SER A 20 -24.46 -1.23 -21.77
N LEU A 21 -23.14 -1.44 -21.90
CA LEU A 21 -22.48 -1.47 -23.20
C LEU A 21 -22.91 -2.68 -24.04
N LYS A 22 -23.11 -3.84 -23.43
CA LYS A 22 -23.66 -5.03 -24.12
C LYS A 22 -25.07 -4.79 -24.64
N LYS A 23 -25.90 -4.03 -23.89
CA LYS A 23 -27.25 -3.64 -24.32
C LYS A 23 -27.27 -2.57 -25.41
N SER A 24 -26.21 -1.78 -25.54
CA SER A 24 -26.14 -0.68 -26.52
C SER A 24 -24.74 -0.61 -27.17
N PRO A 25 -24.40 -1.59 -28.02
CA PRO A 25 -23.04 -1.77 -28.54
C PRO A 25 -22.56 -0.63 -29.44
N PHE A 26 -23.48 0.11 -30.07
CA PHE A 26 -23.19 1.23 -30.96
C PHE A 26 -23.12 2.58 -30.24
N ASN A 27 -23.34 2.62 -28.91
CA ASN A 27 -23.22 3.86 -28.16
C ASN A 27 -21.74 4.21 -27.94
N ILE A 28 -21.22 5.07 -28.81
CA ILE A 28 -19.81 5.50 -28.83
C ILE A 28 -19.40 6.17 -27.51
N VAL A 29 -20.29 7.01 -26.95
CA VAL A 29 -20.04 7.70 -25.68
C VAL A 29 -19.87 6.69 -24.55
N LEU A 30 -20.79 5.74 -24.45
CA LEU A 30 -20.75 4.70 -23.42
C LEU A 30 -19.52 3.80 -23.55
N LYS A 31 -19.11 3.47 -24.78
CA LYS A 31 -17.89 2.70 -25.07
C LYS A 31 -16.64 3.45 -24.59
N LYS A 32 -16.57 4.76 -24.86
CA LYS A 32 -15.46 5.62 -24.41
C LYS A 32 -15.41 5.70 -22.88
N THR A 33 -16.54 5.94 -22.23
CA THR A 33 -16.65 6.00 -20.77
C THR A 33 -16.22 4.70 -20.10
N PHE A 34 -16.68 3.55 -20.60
CA PHE A 34 -16.28 2.24 -20.08
C PHE A 34 -14.77 2.00 -20.23
N SER A 35 -14.18 2.34 -21.38
CA SER A 35 -12.75 2.16 -21.64
C SER A 35 -11.89 2.99 -20.68
N ILE A 36 -12.24 4.27 -20.48
CA ILE A 36 -11.55 5.17 -19.54
C ILE A 36 -11.63 4.60 -18.12
N TYR A 37 -12.83 4.25 -17.67
CA TYR A 37 -13.05 3.73 -16.32
C TYR A 37 -12.27 2.42 -16.08
N ARG A 38 -12.32 1.48 -17.03
CA ARG A 38 -11.59 0.21 -16.96
C ARG A 38 -10.08 0.44 -16.87
N ASN A 39 -9.54 1.34 -17.67
CA ASN A 39 -8.11 1.61 -17.69
C ASN A 39 -7.64 2.28 -16.39
N LEU A 40 -8.39 3.26 -15.88
CA LEU A 40 -8.12 3.89 -14.59
C LEU A 40 -8.17 2.89 -13.43
N LEU A 41 -9.21 2.06 -13.38
CA LEU A 41 -9.33 1.03 -12.35
C LEU A 41 -8.18 0.02 -12.42
N ASN A 42 -7.80 -0.43 -13.62
CA ASN A 42 -6.68 -1.33 -13.80
C ASN A 42 -5.34 -0.68 -13.40
N MET A 43 -5.16 0.61 -13.68
CA MET A 43 -3.98 1.37 -13.25
C MET A 43 -3.92 1.45 -11.72
N LEU A 44 -5.03 1.79 -11.06
CA LEU A 44 -5.09 1.88 -9.60
C LEU A 44 -4.85 0.53 -8.92
N ILE A 45 -5.46 -0.54 -9.44
CA ILE A 45 -5.19 -1.92 -9.00
C ILE A 45 -3.70 -2.21 -9.18
N ARG A 46 -3.14 -1.92 -10.36
CA ARG A 46 -1.70 -2.12 -10.60
C ARG A 46 -0.87 -1.33 -9.63
N MET A 47 -1.11 -0.03 -9.39
CA MET A 47 -0.35 0.76 -8.42
C MET A 47 -0.43 0.15 -7.02
N TYR A 48 -1.62 -0.24 -6.57
CA TYR A 48 -1.82 -0.86 -5.25
C TYR A 48 -1.06 -2.19 -5.09
N TYR A 49 -0.98 -3.01 -6.14
CA TYR A 49 -0.27 -4.30 -6.11
C TYR A 49 1.21 -4.20 -6.52
N PHE A 50 1.60 -3.23 -7.34
CA PHE A 50 2.99 -3.00 -7.76
C PHE A 50 3.83 -2.39 -6.65
N ASP A 51 3.23 -1.56 -5.78
CA ASP A 51 4.01 -0.83 -4.76
C ASP A 51 4.67 -1.76 -3.74
N LYS A 52 4.03 -2.88 -3.36
CA LYS A 52 4.61 -3.75 -2.32
C LYS A 52 5.80 -4.58 -2.79
N ILE A 53 5.89 -4.93 -4.07
CA ILE A 53 6.97 -5.79 -4.58
C ILE A 53 8.12 -4.92 -5.08
N GLN A 54 7.83 -3.87 -5.84
CA GLN A 54 8.88 -3.00 -6.38
C GLN A 54 9.51 -2.10 -5.31
N MET A 55 8.74 -1.59 -4.35
CA MET A 55 9.34 -0.87 -3.22
C MET A 55 10.25 -1.79 -2.42
N TRP A 56 9.93 -3.07 -2.33
CA TRP A 56 10.76 -4.07 -1.65
C TRP A 56 12.00 -4.47 -2.45
N GLU A 57 11.91 -4.51 -3.77
CA GLU A 57 13.06 -4.67 -4.66
C GLU A 57 13.99 -3.45 -4.61
N ILE A 58 13.43 -2.23 -4.66
CA ILE A 58 14.19 -0.97 -4.54
C ILE A 58 14.86 -0.88 -3.16
N ILE A 59 14.17 -1.22 -2.08
CA ILE A 59 14.77 -1.25 -0.74
C ILE A 59 15.89 -2.29 -0.67
N ASN A 60 15.71 -3.48 -1.24
CA ASN A 60 16.75 -4.50 -1.26
C ASN A 60 17.97 -4.09 -2.11
N ASP A 61 17.75 -3.43 -3.25
CA ASP A 61 18.81 -2.92 -4.13
C ASP A 61 19.59 -1.76 -3.47
N VAL A 62 18.88 -0.79 -2.88
CA VAL A 62 19.50 0.35 -2.19
C VAL A 62 20.22 -0.09 -0.91
N THR A 63 19.74 -1.13 -0.23
CA THR A 63 20.42 -1.70 0.95
C THR A 63 21.49 -2.74 0.60
N GLY A 64 21.75 -3.00 -0.69
CA GLY A 64 22.80 -3.92 -1.15
C GLY A 64 22.56 -5.40 -0.83
N LYS A 65 21.33 -5.78 -0.48
CA LYS A 65 20.97 -7.16 -0.12
C LYS A 65 20.77 -7.99 -1.39
N ARG A 66 21.87 -8.57 -1.91
CA ARG A 66 21.75 -9.63 -2.92
C ARG A 66 20.82 -10.72 -2.41
N LYS A 67 19.92 -11.23 -3.27
CA LYS A 67 19.02 -12.38 -3.03
C LYS A 67 19.82 -13.58 -2.54
N ASN A 68 20.06 -13.59 -1.25
CA ASN A 68 20.38 -14.76 -0.48
C ASN A 68 19.93 -14.40 0.91
N ASN A 69 19.08 -15.25 1.48
CA ASN A 69 19.26 -15.77 2.82
C ASN A 69 17.93 -16.32 3.31
N ASN A 70 17.96 -17.61 3.64
CA ASN A 70 17.24 -18.10 4.80
C ASN A 70 17.77 -17.33 6.02
N PHE A 71 17.29 -16.11 6.25
CA PHE A 71 17.54 -15.42 7.50
C PHE A 71 16.64 -16.04 8.56
N HIS A 72 17.18 -16.97 9.33
CA HIS A 72 16.64 -17.25 10.66
C HIS A 72 17.09 -16.10 11.56
N ILE A 73 16.15 -15.19 11.83
CA ILE A 73 16.28 -14.20 12.89
C ILE A 73 16.21 -14.99 14.20
N ASN A 74 17.36 -15.35 14.74
CA ASN A 74 17.40 -16.20 15.92
C ASN A 74 16.89 -15.48 17.18
N ASN A 75 17.07 -14.15 17.28
CA ASN A 75 16.64 -13.32 18.41
C ASN A 75 16.60 -11.84 17.96
N ILE A 76 15.62 -11.06 18.42
CA ILE A 76 15.60 -9.58 18.27
C ILE A 76 15.95 -8.96 19.61
N LEU A 77 16.93 -8.07 19.66
CA LEU A 77 17.26 -7.34 20.89
C LEU A 77 16.35 -6.12 21.01
N GLY A 78 15.59 -6.04 22.11
CA GLY A 78 14.81 -4.88 22.48
C GLY A 78 15.67 -3.69 22.87
N THR A 79 15.07 -2.50 22.87
CA THR A 79 15.68 -1.24 23.30
C THR A 79 16.08 -1.21 24.78
N ASP A 80 15.55 -2.14 25.57
CA ASP A 80 15.93 -2.46 26.95
C ASP A 80 17.12 -3.44 27.06
N GLY A 81 17.66 -3.90 25.93
CA GLY A 81 18.72 -4.90 25.85
C GLY A 81 18.23 -6.34 26.06
N LEU A 82 16.92 -6.56 26.19
CA LEU A 82 16.35 -7.89 26.39
C LEU A 82 16.06 -8.58 25.07
N ILE A 83 16.18 -9.90 25.05
CA ILE A 83 15.87 -10.72 23.87
C ILE A 83 14.34 -10.85 23.74
N LYS A 84 13.78 -10.24 22.69
CA LYS A 84 12.36 -10.28 22.32
C LYS A 84 12.12 -11.43 21.35
N ASN A 85 11.58 -12.52 21.86
CA ASN A 85 11.35 -13.76 21.11
C ASN A 85 9.87 -14.04 20.80
N GLU A 86 8.96 -13.21 21.30
CA GLU A 86 7.54 -13.33 21.01
C GLU A 86 7.12 -12.38 19.87
N ASN A 87 6.26 -12.86 18.98
CA ASN A 87 5.77 -12.08 17.82
C ASN A 87 5.11 -10.74 18.24
N THR A 88 4.52 -10.70 19.42
CA THR A 88 3.92 -9.51 20.05
C THR A 88 4.97 -8.44 20.36
N ASP A 89 6.11 -8.85 20.93
CA ASP A 89 7.18 -7.94 21.31
C ASP A 89 7.87 -7.31 20.09
N ILE A 90 8.03 -8.11 19.03
CA ILE A 90 8.59 -7.66 17.75
C ILE A 90 7.65 -6.65 17.08
N SER A 91 6.35 -6.95 17.08
CA SER A 91 5.34 -6.06 16.51
C SER A 91 5.30 -4.73 17.26
N ASN A 92 5.41 -4.76 18.59
CA ASN A 92 5.45 -3.56 19.42
C ASN A 92 6.72 -2.72 19.15
N GLU A 93 7.88 -3.36 18.98
CA GLU A 93 9.12 -2.63 18.66
C GLU A 93 9.05 -1.96 17.29
N LEU A 94 8.54 -2.67 16.28
CA LEU A 94 8.34 -2.11 14.94
C LEU A 94 7.32 -0.96 14.96
N ASN A 95 6.20 -1.13 15.65
CA ASN A 95 5.18 -0.10 15.78
C ASN A 95 5.75 1.15 16.46
N ASN A 96 6.56 0.99 17.51
CA ASN A 96 7.22 2.10 18.19
C ASN A 96 8.22 2.80 17.27
N PHE A 97 9.02 2.04 16.52
CA PHE A 97 9.97 2.59 15.56
C PHE A 97 9.25 3.44 14.50
N PHE A 98 8.25 2.89 13.81
CA PHE A 98 7.53 3.61 12.75
C PHE A 98 6.73 4.80 13.29
N SER A 99 6.18 4.69 14.51
CA SER A 99 5.50 5.81 15.18
C SER A 99 6.45 6.96 15.47
N ASN A 100 7.67 6.67 15.93
CA ASN A 100 8.68 7.69 16.20
C ASN A 100 9.21 8.33 14.91
N VAL A 101 9.41 7.54 13.84
CA VAL A 101 9.74 8.08 12.52
C VAL A 101 8.64 9.01 12.03
N GLY A 102 7.37 8.61 12.14
CA GLY A 102 6.22 9.44 11.77
C GLY A 102 6.18 10.77 12.53
N LYS A 103 6.37 10.74 13.85
CA LYS A 103 6.43 11.96 14.69
C LYS A 103 7.58 12.88 14.30
N ASN A 104 8.75 12.33 13.99
CA ASN A 104 9.90 13.13 13.58
C ASN A 104 9.65 13.80 12.23
N ILE A 105 9.00 13.10 11.30
CA ILE A 105 8.59 13.67 10.02
C ILE A 105 7.55 14.77 10.24
N GLU A 106 6.50 14.52 11.04
CA GLU A 106 5.48 15.53 11.36
C GLU A 106 6.10 16.79 11.96
N TYR A 107 7.01 16.64 12.91
CA TYR A 107 7.75 17.74 13.53
C TYR A 107 8.56 18.54 12.49
N ASP A 108 9.25 17.87 11.57
CA ASP A 108 10.00 18.55 10.50
C ASP A 108 9.06 19.26 9.50
N PHE A 109 7.89 18.71 9.22
CA PHE A 109 6.89 19.34 8.35
C PHE A 109 6.27 20.59 9.00
N ASP A 110 5.99 20.54 10.30
CA ASP A 110 5.48 21.69 11.07
C ASP A 110 6.54 22.79 11.20
N LYS A 111 7.77 22.42 11.56
CA LYS A 111 8.92 23.34 11.66
C LYS A 111 9.22 24.06 10.34
N ASN A 112 9.06 23.38 9.22
CA ASN A 112 9.27 23.97 7.88
C ASN A 112 8.02 24.70 7.35
N GLY A 113 6.96 24.82 8.14
CA GLY A 113 5.77 25.63 7.83
C GLY A 113 4.84 25.04 6.78
N PHE A 114 4.97 23.75 6.47
CA PHE A 114 4.09 23.04 5.52
C PHE A 114 2.72 22.71 6.11
N LEU A 115 2.59 22.75 7.44
CA LEU A 115 1.37 22.52 8.20
C LEU A 115 0.85 23.80 8.85
N LYS A 116 0.80 24.93 8.13
CA LYS A 116 0.04 26.09 8.62
C LYS A 116 -1.47 25.80 8.56
N LYS A 117 -2.12 25.89 9.72
CA LYS A 117 -3.59 25.94 9.87
C LYS A 117 -4.19 27.15 9.17
#